data_AF-R5KAH2-F1
#
_entry.id   AF-R5KAH2-F1
#
_cell.length_a   1.000
_cell.length_b   1.000
_cell.length_c   1.000
_cell.angle_alpha   90.00
_cell.angle_beta   90.00
_cell.angle_gamma   90.00
#
_symmetry.space_group_name_H-M   'P 1'
#
loop_
_entity.id
_entity.type
_entity.pdbx_description
1 polymer ?
#
loop_
_entity_poly.entity_id
_entity_poly.type
_entity_poly.pdbx_seq_one_letter_code
_entity_poly.pdbx_strand_id
1 'polypeptide(L)'
;MKLNALKDVQHYAFTLAEVLITLGIIGVVAALTMPSLIADKRAKELETALKKNASVIQQAILMITYEDGIEPSPLNLQSGELKGKIKPHLNVLKDCGRGTTDLAACVTNTSYVPDAKNTYKNYTKSGNITYNFLDDGQLLLTDGTLLLIENSNPDFKQVFITVDVNGYLKPPNAWGHDLFTFDLTETGKLLPMGAEGTKFSNDAQYCSRTSNNSLNGIGCTYKALSEHDYFKNLPK
;
A
#
# COMPACT_ATOMS: atom_id res chain seq x y z
N MET A 1 -45.00 -23.84 -66.26
CA MET A 1 -43.73 -23.46 -65.61
C MET A 1 -43.85 -22.00 -65.19
N LYS A 2 -44.19 -21.74 -63.92
CA LYS A 2 -44.27 -20.37 -63.37
C LYS A 2 -42.98 -20.11 -62.60
N LEU A 3 -42.25 -19.07 -62.99
CA LEU A 3 -41.03 -18.60 -62.33
C LEU A 3 -41.36 -18.14 -60.90
N ASN A 4 -40.59 -18.63 -59.93
CA ASN A 4 -40.61 -18.13 -58.55
C ASN A 4 -40.05 -16.70 -58.51
N ALA A 5 -40.78 -15.78 -57.88
CA ALA A 5 -40.27 -14.47 -57.52
C ALA A 5 -39.23 -14.62 -56.40
N LEU A 6 -37.98 -14.26 -56.68
CA LEU A 6 -36.93 -14.13 -55.68
C LEU A 6 -37.21 -12.86 -54.87
N LYS A 7 -37.39 -13.01 -53.54
CA LYS A 7 -37.42 -11.88 -52.61
C LYS A 7 -36.04 -11.22 -52.58
N ASP A 8 -35.95 -9.96 -52.97
CA ASP A 8 -34.77 -9.13 -52.72
C ASP A 8 -34.61 -8.94 -51.20
N VAL A 9 -33.59 -9.59 -50.64
CA VAL A 9 -33.12 -9.30 -49.28
C VAL A 9 -32.17 -8.12 -49.40
N GLN A 10 -32.66 -6.93 -49.07
CA GLN A 10 -31.86 -5.71 -49.07
C GLN A 10 -30.85 -5.79 -47.91
N HIS A 11 -29.58 -6.03 -48.22
CA HIS A 11 -28.51 -5.98 -47.22
C HIS A 11 -28.16 -4.51 -46.94
N TYR A 12 -28.52 -4.02 -45.76
CA TYR A 12 -28.00 -2.74 -45.26
C TYR A 12 -26.51 -2.89 -44.96
N ALA A 13 -25.67 -2.30 -45.80
CA ALA A 13 -24.23 -2.22 -45.61
C ALA A 13 -23.85 -0.81 -45.18
N PHE A 14 -23.00 -0.69 -44.16
CA PHE A 14 -22.43 0.60 -43.76
C PHE A 14 -21.45 1.09 -44.83
N THR A 15 -21.49 2.38 -45.13
CA THR A 15 -20.48 3.01 -45.99
C THR A 15 -19.14 3.09 -45.29
N LEU A 16 -18.04 3.11 -46.06
CA LEU A 16 -16.69 3.30 -45.51
C LEU A 16 -16.60 4.61 -44.69
N ALA A 17 -17.28 5.68 -45.13
CA ALA A 17 -17.31 6.96 -44.43
C ALA A 17 -18.00 6.85 -43.06
N GLU A 18 -19.13 6.16 -42.97
CA GLU A 18 -19.83 5.93 -41.69
C GLU A 18 -18.95 5.14 -40.71
N VAL A 19 -18.26 4.10 -41.18
CA VAL A 19 -17.35 3.31 -40.34
C VAL A 19 -16.15 4.14 -39.87
N LEU A 20 -15.56 4.97 -40.74
CA LEU A 20 -14.42 5.81 -40.36
C LEU A 20 -14.80 6.91 -39.36
N ILE A 21 -15.95 7.56 -39.55
CA ILE A 21 -16.44 8.59 -38.62
C ILE A 21 -16.74 7.98 -37.25
N THR A 22 -17.42 6.82 -37.21
CA THR A 22 -17.74 6.12 -35.96
C THR A 22 -16.50 5.66 -35.22
N LEU A 23 -15.52 5.05 -35.90
CA LEU A 23 -14.24 4.68 -35.30
C LEU A 23 -13.45 5.90 -34.84
N GLY A 24 -13.48 7.01 -35.59
CA GLY A 24 -12.86 8.27 -35.20
C GLY A 24 -13.45 8.84 -33.91
N ILE A 25 -14.78 8.88 -33.79
CA ILE A 25 -15.48 9.36 -32.59
C ILE A 25 -15.18 8.45 -31.40
N ILE A 26 -15.30 7.12 -31.55
CA ILE A 26 -14.98 6.16 -30.48
C ILE A 26 -13.52 6.29 -30.05
N GLY A 27 -12.60 6.46 -30.99
CA GLY A 27 -11.17 6.64 -30.72
C GLY A 27 -10.89 7.89 -29.88
N VAL A 28 -11.48 9.04 -30.23
CA VAL A 28 -11.32 10.29 -29.46
C VAL A 28 -11.93 10.16 -28.07
N VAL A 29 -13.15 9.65 -27.96
CA VAL A 29 -13.83 9.48 -26.67
C VAL A 29 -13.03 8.54 -25.77
N ALA A 30 -12.62 7.38 -26.29
CA ALA A 30 -11.85 6.40 -25.52
C ALA A 30 -10.49 6.96 -25.06
N ALA A 31 -9.81 7.76 -25.91
CA ALA A 31 -8.54 8.40 -25.54
C ALA A 31 -8.69 9.38 -24.36
N LEU A 32 -9.83 10.06 -24.24
CA LEU A 32 -10.11 10.99 -23.14
C LEU A 32 -10.57 10.27 -21.87
N THR A 33 -11.31 9.16 -22.00
CA THR A 33 -11.92 8.47 -20.84
C THR A 33 -11.04 7.38 -20.24
N MET A 34 -10.23 6.66 -21.03
CA MET A 34 -9.40 5.55 -20.53
C MET A 34 -8.41 5.98 -19.43
N PRO A 35 -7.69 7.12 -19.53
CA PRO A 35 -6.75 7.52 -18.49
C PRO A 35 -7.44 7.77 -17.14
N SER A 36 -8.59 8.44 -17.14
CA SER A 36 -9.38 8.71 -15.92
C SER A 36 -9.89 7.42 -15.29
N LEU A 37 -10.48 6.54 -16.09
CA LEU A 37 -11.02 5.26 -15.61
C LEU A 37 -9.92 4.36 -15.01
N ILE A 38 -8.75 4.32 -15.63
CA ILE A 38 -7.60 3.57 -15.11
C ILE A 38 -7.12 4.16 -13.78
N ALA A 39 -7.06 5.49 -13.66
CA ALA A 39 -6.66 6.16 -12.43
C ALA A 39 -7.66 5.88 -11.29
N ASP A 40 -8.96 5.99 -11.55
CA ASP A 40 -10.03 5.71 -10.58
C ASP A 40 -10.02 4.24 -10.14
N LYS A 41 -9.81 3.32 -11.08
CA LYS A 41 -9.68 1.89 -10.76
C LYS A 41 -8.49 1.63 -9.85
N ARG A 42 -7.31 2.19 -10.16
CA ARG A 42 -6.11 2.05 -9.32
C ARG A 42 -6.31 2.63 -7.93
N ALA A 43 -6.92 3.81 -7.83
CA ALA A 43 -7.27 4.42 -6.54
C ALA A 43 -8.14 3.48 -5.70
N LYS A 44 -9.13 2.84 -6.32
CA LYS A 44 -10.01 1.90 -5.62
C LYS A 44 -9.31 0.60 -5.22
N GLU A 45 -8.41 0.09 -6.05
CA GLU A 45 -7.59 -1.08 -5.76
C GLU A 45 -6.71 -0.84 -4.52
N LEU A 46 -6.02 0.31 -4.46
CA LEU A 46 -5.18 0.69 -3.31
C LEU A 46 -6.00 0.86 -2.03
N GLU A 47 -7.14 1.56 -2.09
CA GLU A 47 -8.04 1.73 -0.95
C GLU A 47 -8.51 0.37 -0.39
N THR A 48 -8.89 -0.54 -1.29
CA THR A 48 -9.37 -1.88 -0.93
C THR A 48 -8.24 -2.72 -0.34
N ALA A 49 -7.04 -2.66 -0.93
CA ALA A 49 -5.87 -3.37 -0.45
C ALA A 49 -5.42 -2.87 0.93
N LEU A 50 -5.46 -1.56 1.18
CA LEU A 50 -5.16 -0.98 2.49
C LEU A 50 -6.17 -1.43 3.56
N LYS A 51 -7.48 -1.35 3.26
CA LYS A 51 -8.53 -1.81 4.19
C LYS A 51 -8.41 -3.30 4.51
N LYS A 52 -8.13 -4.12 3.49
CA LYS A 52 -7.85 -5.54 3.67
C LYS A 52 -6.67 -5.76 4.62
N ASN A 53 -5.54 -5.12 4.36
CA ASN A 53 -4.33 -5.29 5.17
C ASN A 53 -4.53 -4.79 6.61
N ALA A 54 -5.24 -3.68 6.82
CA ALA A 54 -5.61 -3.23 8.15
C ALA A 54 -6.41 -4.30 8.92
N SER A 55 -7.40 -4.92 8.26
CA SER A 55 -8.20 -6.01 8.86
C SER A 55 -7.37 -7.26 9.16
N VAL A 56 -6.49 -7.66 8.24
CA VAL A 56 -5.62 -8.84 8.41
C VAL A 56 -4.66 -8.66 9.57
N ILE A 57 -4.04 -7.48 9.70
CA ILE A 57 -3.12 -7.20 10.81
C ILE A 57 -3.88 -7.15 12.14
N GLN A 58 -5.05 -6.50 12.18
CA GLN A 58 -5.89 -6.47 13.39
C GLN A 58 -6.26 -7.88 13.84
N GLN A 59 -6.66 -8.75 12.90
CA GLN A 59 -6.96 -10.15 13.19
C GLN A 59 -5.71 -10.90 13.70
N ALA A 60 -4.55 -10.70 13.11
CA ALA A 60 -3.32 -11.33 13.57
C ALA A 60 -2.94 -10.90 15.00
N ILE A 61 -3.07 -9.61 15.34
CA ILE A 61 -2.84 -9.10 16.70
C ILE A 61 -3.86 -9.68 17.71
N LEU A 62 -5.11 -9.84 17.31
CA LEU A 62 -6.14 -10.49 18.15
C LEU A 62 -5.80 -11.96 18.42
N MET A 63 -5.28 -12.69 17.41
CA MET A 63 -4.85 -14.08 17.59
C MET A 63 -3.67 -14.19 18.56
N ILE A 64 -2.67 -13.30 18.44
CA ILE A 64 -1.55 -13.22 19.39
C ILE A 64 -2.08 -12.97 20.81
N THR A 65 -3.01 -12.03 20.96
CA THR A 65 -3.63 -11.70 22.26
C THR A 65 -4.33 -12.92 22.87
N TYR A 66 -5.04 -13.69 22.05
CA TYR A 66 -5.74 -14.90 22.49
C TYR A 66 -4.77 -16.00 22.94
N GLU A 67 -3.65 -16.18 22.24
CA GLU A 67 -2.66 -17.22 22.54
C GLU A 67 -1.77 -16.88 23.74
N ASP A 68 -1.33 -15.63 23.85
CA ASP A 68 -0.46 -15.17 24.95
C ASP A 68 -1.24 -14.77 26.21
N GLY A 69 -2.55 -14.54 26.07
CA GLY A 69 -3.43 -14.04 27.15
C GLY A 69 -3.20 -12.57 27.52
N ILE A 70 -2.33 -11.86 26.79
CA ILE A 70 -1.96 -10.46 27.00
C ILE A 70 -1.89 -9.76 25.63
N GLU A 71 -2.41 -8.54 25.53
CA GLU A 71 -2.30 -7.75 24.31
C GLU A 71 -0.83 -7.40 24.02
N PRO A 72 -0.30 -7.69 22.82
CA PRO A 72 1.05 -7.31 22.47
C PRO A 72 1.16 -5.78 22.42
N SER A 73 2.19 -5.23 23.05
CA SER A 73 2.42 -3.79 23.12
C SER A 73 3.92 -3.48 23.19
N PRO A 74 4.33 -2.24 22.91
CA PRO A 74 5.71 -1.81 23.11
C PRO A 74 6.23 -2.00 24.54
N LEU A 75 5.36 -2.20 25.54
CA LEU A 75 5.74 -2.38 26.93
C LEU A 75 6.09 -3.83 27.29
N ASN A 76 5.66 -4.80 26.48
CA ASN A 76 5.86 -6.23 26.76
C ASN A 76 6.59 -6.99 25.64
N LEU A 77 6.74 -6.39 24.46
CA LEU A 77 7.50 -6.96 23.35
C LEU A 77 9.01 -6.68 23.49
N GLN A 78 9.81 -7.73 23.36
CA GLN A 78 11.25 -7.63 23.16
C GLN A 78 11.59 -7.24 21.72
N SER A 79 12.84 -6.83 21.49
CA SER A 79 13.28 -6.44 20.15
C SER A 79 13.16 -7.58 19.14
N GLY A 80 12.49 -7.31 18.02
CA GLY A 80 12.24 -8.25 16.93
C GLY A 80 11.23 -9.36 17.24
N GLU A 81 10.63 -9.38 18.43
CA GLU A 81 9.71 -10.43 18.88
C GLU A 81 8.43 -10.47 18.05
N LEU A 82 7.90 -9.30 17.68
CA LEU A 82 6.61 -9.18 16.98
C LEU A 82 6.57 -9.99 15.68
N LYS A 83 7.67 -10.01 14.90
CA LYS A 83 7.72 -10.77 13.64
C LYS A 83 7.46 -12.26 13.88
N GLY A 84 8.08 -12.82 14.92
CA GLY A 84 7.91 -14.22 15.29
C GLY A 84 6.48 -14.56 15.70
N LYS A 85 5.83 -13.66 16.45
CA LYS A 85 4.45 -13.81 16.91
C LYS A 85 3.42 -13.61 15.81
N ILE A 86 3.62 -12.66 14.90
CA ILE A 86 2.62 -12.33 13.87
C ILE A 86 2.66 -13.29 12.68
N LYS A 87 3.85 -13.81 12.35
CA LYS A 87 4.10 -14.67 11.18
C LYS A 87 3.16 -15.89 11.07
N PRO A 88 2.87 -16.66 12.14
CA PRO A 88 1.97 -17.82 12.07
C PRO A 88 0.52 -17.48 11.68
N HIS A 89 0.09 -16.25 11.90
CA HIS A 89 -1.28 -15.79 11.63
C HIS A 89 -1.43 -15.12 10.26
N LEU A 90 -0.39 -15.17 9.43
CA LEU A 90 -0.35 -14.55 8.12
C LEU A 90 -0.01 -15.58 7.04
N ASN A 91 -0.56 -15.40 5.85
CA ASN A 91 -0.23 -16.24 4.69
C ASN A 91 1.10 -15.81 4.07
N VAL A 92 2.21 -16.09 4.77
CA VAL A 92 3.56 -15.69 4.39
C VAL A 92 4.09 -16.55 3.23
N LEU A 93 4.49 -15.90 2.15
CA LEU A 93 5.19 -16.50 1.02
C LEU A 93 6.69 -16.60 1.28
N LYS A 94 7.27 -15.55 1.85
CA LYS A 94 8.71 -15.47 2.15
C LYS A 94 8.95 -14.63 3.39
N ASP A 95 9.72 -15.18 4.34
CA ASP A 95 10.32 -14.39 5.42
C ASP A 95 11.57 -13.70 4.87
N CYS A 96 11.54 -12.37 4.81
CA CYS A 96 12.65 -11.60 4.27
C CYS A 96 13.67 -11.21 5.34
N GLY A 97 13.57 -11.70 6.59
CA GLY A 97 14.53 -11.34 7.62
C GLY A 97 14.37 -9.90 8.12
N ARG A 98 15.48 -9.27 8.51
CA ARG A 98 15.63 -7.87 8.92
C ARG A 98 16.23 -7.05 7.78
N GLY A 99 15.76 -5.82 7.59
CA GLY A 99 16.28 -4.91 6.58
C GLY A 99 17.70 -4.40 6.86
N THR A 100 18.18 -4.48 8.10
CA THR A 100 19.49 -3.95 8.54
C THR A 100 20.67 -4.75 8.00
N THR A 101 20.65 -6.08 8.15
CA THR A 101 21.82 -6.93 7.93
C THR A 101 21.56 -8.19 7.12
N ASP A 102 20.29 -8.59 6.93
CA ASP A 102 20.01 -9.89 6.33
C ASP A 102 20.09 -9.83 4.80
N LEU A 103 20.90 -10.71 4.21
CA LEU A 103 21.02 -10.86 2.76
C LEU A 103 19.68 -11.26 2.09
N ALA A 104 18.74 -11.81 2.86
CA ALA A 104 17.43 -12.22 2.38
C ALA A 104 16.39 -11.07 2.36
N ALA A 105 16.76 -9.87 2.84
CA ALA A 105 15.90 -8.68 2.88
C ALA A 105 15.23 -8.42 1.53
N CYS A 106 13.92 -8.17 1.57
CA CYS A 106 13.16 -7.80 0.39
C CYS A 106 13.38 -6.32 0.09
N VAL A 107 13.50 -5.51 1.14
CA VAL A 107 13.91 -4.10 1.09
C VAL A 107 15.04 -3.88 2.09
N THR A 108 16.20 -3.47 1.63
CA THR A 108 17.37 -3.26 2.49
C THR A 108 17.40 -1.83 3.05
N ASN A 109 17.78 -1.68 4.32
CA ASN A 109 18.08 -0.36 4.89
C ASN A 109 19.42 0.14 4.30
N THR A 110 19.33 1.15 3.44
CA THR A 110 20.47 1.72 2.73
C THR A 110 21.48 2.43 3.64
N SER A 111 21.13 2.69 4.91
CA SER A 111 22.06 3.25 5.90
C SER A 111 23.08 2.24 6.42
N TYR A 112 22.80 0.94 6.32
CA TYR A 112 23.66 -0.13 6.85
C TYR A 112 24.33 -0.97 5.76
N VAL A 113 23.78 -0.97 4.54
CA VAL A 113 24.31 -1.74 3.42
C VAL A 113 24.83 -0.78 2.35
N PRO A 114 26.18 -0.69 2.17
CA PRO A 114 26.78 0.06 1.07
C PRO A 114 26.20 -0.37 -0.28
N ASP A 115 25.97 0.59 -1.18
CA ASP A 115 25.45 0.38 -2.54
C ASP A 115 23.99 -0.10 -2.68
N ALA A 116 23.26 -0.31 -1.57
CA ALA A 116 21.85 -0.63 -1.63
C ALA A 116 21.04 0.54 -2.22
N LYS A 117 20.12 0.22 -3.15
CA LYS A 117 19.24 1.21 -3.77
C LYS A 117 18.01 1.45 -2.90
N ASN A 118 17.66 2.73 -2.77
CA ASN A 118 16.44 3.14 -2.09
C ASN A 118 15.21 2.65 -2.88
N THR A 119 14.31 1.96 -2.19
CA THR A 119 13.04 1.44 -2.74
C THR A 119 11.92 2.48 -2.61
N TYR A 120 11.77 3.06 -1.42
CA TYR A 120 10.66 3.94 -1.07
C TYR A 120 11.00 5.42 -1.09
N LYS A 121 10.01 6.22 -1.48
CA LYS A 121 10.01 7.68 -1.47
C LYS A 121 9.08 8.23 -0.39
N ASN A 122 9.36 9.46 0.05
CA ASN A 122 8.44 10.18 0.92
C ASN A 122 7.15 10.56 0.18
N TYR A 123 6.16 11.09 0.89
CA TYR A 123 4.81 11.36 0.35
C TYR A 123 4.79 12.26 -0.88
N THR A 124 5.61 13.31 -0.91
CA THR A 124 5.74 14.23 -2.06
C THR A 124 6.67 13.69 -3.16
N LYS A 125 7.24 12.50 -2.97
CA LYS A 125 8.25 11.87 -3.84
C LYS A 125 9.46 12.75 -4.12
N SER A 126 9.73 13.73 -3.25
CA SER A 126 10.83 14.67 -3.35
C SER A 126 12.16 14.06 -2.88
N GLY A 127 12.11 12.99 -2.10
CA GLY A 127 13.29 12.35 -1.51
C GLY A 127 13.03 10.92 -1.06
N ASN A 128 14.09 10.25 -0.61
CA ASN A 128 13.99 8.92 0.00
C ASN A 128 13.52 9.02 1.45
N ILE A 129 12.88 7.96 1.94
CA ILE A 129 12.52 7.85 3.35
C ILE A 129 13.72 7.38 4.20
N THR A 130 13.60 7.50 5.52
CA THR A 130 14.46 6.73 6.43
C THR A 130 13.88 5.32 6.61
N TYR A 131 14.76 4.32 6.66
CA TYR A 131 14.38 2.91 6.78
C TYR A 131 14.46 2.37 8.20
N ASN A 132 14.92 3.18 9.16
CA ASN A 132 15.08 2.82 10.58
C ASN A 132 13.76 2.51 11.31
N PHE A 133 12.61 2.61 10.61
CA PHE A 133 11.28 2.26 11.12
C PHE A 133 10.65 1.11 10.32
N LEU A 134 11.46 0.37 9.55
CA LEU A 134 11.03 -0.62 8.57
C LEU A 134 11.95 -1.85 8.50
N ASP A 135 12.99 -1.89 9.32
CA ASP A 135 14.16 -2.75 9.15
C ASP A 135 14.31 -3.84 10.22
N ASP A 136 13.41 -3.92 11.20
CA ASP A 136 13.45 -4.96 12.24
C ASP A 136 12.76 -6.26 11.86
N GLY A 137 11.95 -6.25 10.80
CA GLY A 137 11.33 -7.47 10.30
C GLY A 137 10.57 -7.28 9.00
N GLN A 138 10.63 -8.27 8.11
CA GLN A 138 9.95 -8.22 6.82
C GLN A 138 9.31 -9.55 6.45
N LEU A 139 8.05 -9.51 6.03
CA LEU A 139 7.28 -10.68 5.59
C LEU A 139 6.59 -10.37 4.27
N LEU A 140 6.93 -11.11 3.23
CA LEU A 140 6.23 -11.06 1.95
C LEU A 140 5.07 -12.06 1.99
N LEU A 141 3.85 -11.57 1.77
CA LEU A 141 2.64 -12.39 1.75
C LEU A 141 2.38 -12.98 0.36
N THR A 142 1.55 -14.02 0.33
CA THR A 142 1.15 -14.74 -0.90
C THR A 142 0.40 -13.88 -1.92
N ASP A 143 -0.22 -12.77 -1.49
CA ASP A 143 -0.88 -11.82 -2.38
C ASP A 143 0.04 -10.71 -2.91
N GLY A 144 1.32 -10.73 -2.54
CA GLY A 144 2.32 -9.75 -2.93
C GLY A 144 2.48 -8.56 -1.98
N THR A 145 1.66 -8.46 -0.93
CA THR A 145 1.83 -7.45 0.13
C THR A 145 3.16 -7.67 0.86
N LEU A 146 3.93 -6.61 1.10
CA LEU A 146 5.11 -6.66 1.96
C LEU A 146 4.80 -5.99 3.30
N LEU A 147 4.90 -6.75 4.40
CA LEU A 147 4.91 -6.20 5.75
C LEU A 147 6.35 -5.86 6.13
N LEU A 148 6.54 -4.67 6.70
CA LEU A 148 7.76 -4.14 7.28
C LEU A 148 7.47 -3.78 8.74
N ILE A 149 8.32 -4.21 9.66
CA ILE A 149 8.10 -4.10 11.09
C ILE A 149 9.20 -3.25 11.69
N GLU A 150 8.80 -2.29 12.52
CA GLU A 150 9.64 -1.63 13.53
C GLU A 150 9.35 -2.29 14.87
N ASN A 151 10.37 -2.86 15.50
CA ASN A 151 10.30 -3.42 16.84
C ASN A 151 11.73 -3.47 17.41
N SER A 152 12.31 -2.28 17.60
CA SER A 152 13.71 -2.11 17.99
C SER A 152 13.87 -2.20 19.50
N ASN A 153 14.70 -1.32 20.10
CA ASN A 153 14.91 -1.31 21.54
C ASN A 153 13.59 -0.98 22.28
N PRO A 154 13.13 -1.84 23.21
CA PRO A 154 11.93 -1.58 24.02
C PRO A 154 11.92 -0.23 24.75
N ASP A 155 13.09 0.36 25.05
CA ASP A 155 13.21 1.68 25.68
C ASP A 155 12.55 2.81 24.85
N PHE A 156 12.47 2.66 23.53
CA PHE A 156 11.81 3.64 22.65
C PHE A 156 10.28 3.57 22.71
N LYS A 157 9.74 2.46 23.23
CA LYS A 157 8.30 2.17 23.30
C LYS A 157 7.60 2.43 21.96
N GLN A 158 8.19 1.93 20.89
CA GLN A 158 7.69 2.10 19.52
C GLN A 158 7.63 0.75 18.83
N VAL A 159 6.46 0.42 18.31
CA VAL A 159 6.24 -0.78 17.51
C VAL A 159 5.33 -0.42 16.36
N PHE A 160 5.85 -0.48 15.14
CA PHE A 160 5.09 -0.11 13.94
C PHE A 160 4.99 -1.28 12.98
N ILE A 161 3.85 -1.37 12.31
CA ILE A 161 3.63 -2.30 11.22
C ILE A 161 3.34 -1.45 9.99
N THR A 162 4.26 -1.46 9.04
CA THR A 162 4.11 -0.79 7.75
C THR A 162 3.80 -1.82 6.67
N VAL A 163 2.82 -1.54 5.82
CA VAL A 163 2.43 -2.38 4.69
C VAL A 163 2.65 -1.66 3.39
N ASP A 164 3.34 -2.32 2.48
CA ASP A 164 3.24 -2.04 1.06
C ASP A 164 2.12 -2.90 0.49
N VAL A 165 1.03 -2.25 0.07
CA VAL A 165 -0.23 -2.92 -0.30
C VAL A 165 -0.29 -3.39 -1.75
N ASN A 166 0.63 -2.93 -2.62
CA ASN A 166 0.70 -3.35 -4.04
C ASN A 166 1.97 -4.17 -4.34
N GLY A 167 2.94 -4.15 -3.43
CA GLY A 167 4.17 -4.91 -3.42
C GLY A 167 5.36 -4.09 -3.92
N TYR A 168 6.50 -4.20 -3.23
CA TYR A 168 7.70 -3.36 -3.35
C TYR A 168 8.38 -3.29 -4.73
N LEU A 169 7.96 -4.11 -5.69
CA LEU A 169 8.44 -4.07 -7.08
C LEU A 169 7.53 -3.23 -7.99
N LYS A 170 6.37 -2.77 -7.50
CA LYS A 170 5.38 -2.03 -8.28
C LYS A 170 5.37 -0.56 -7.84
N PRO A 171 5.50 0.40 -8.77
CA PRO A 171 5.43 1.82 -8.41
C PRO A 171 4.03 2.20 -7.89
N PRO A 172 3.91 3.31 -7.13
CA PRO A 172 4.95 4.31 -6.89
C PRO A 172 6.03 4.01 -5.83
N ASN A 173 5.85 3.02 -4.95
CA ASN A 173 6.71 2.79 -3.78
C ASN A 173 6.90 4.10 -2.98
N ALA A 174 5.81 4.71 -2.54
CA ALA A 174 5.82 5.97 -1.83
C ALA A 174 4.94 5.93 -0.58
N TRP A 175 5.47 6.46 0.52
CA TRP A 175 4.76 6.54 1.80
C TRP A 175 3.49 7.40 1.66
N GLY A 176 2.33 6.85 2.02
CA GLY A 176 1.02 7.46 1.81
C GLY A 176 0.41 7.21 0.41
N HIS A 177 1.08 6.51 -0.50
CA HIS A 177 0.49 6.12 -1.79
C HIS A 177 0.15 4.62 -1.82
N ASP A 178 1.14 3.79 -1.52
CA ASP A 178 1.05 2.34 -1.44
C ASP A 178 1.72 1.77 -0.19
N LEU A 179 2.60 2.54 0.45
CA LEU A 179 3.22 2.23 1.74
C LEU A 179 2.47 2.93 2.89
N PHE A 180 1.95 2.19 3.87
CA PHE A 180 1.11 2.71 4.96
C PHE A 180 1.50 2.13 6.32
N THR A 181 1.56 2.97 7.35
CA THR A 181 2.04 2.59 8.69
C THR A 181 0.90 2.55 9.72
N PHE A 182 0.95 1.55 10.58
CA PHE A 182 0.10 1.39 11.75
C PHE A 182 0.96 1.44 13.02
N ASP A 183 0.44 2.07 14.05
CA ASP A 183 1.04 2.19 15.37
C ASP A 183 0.43 1.16 16.31
N LEU A 184 1.23 0.24 16.84
CA LEU A 184 0.82 -0.60 17.95
C LEU A 184 1.11 0.17 19.24
N THR A 185 0.07 0.82 19.74
CA THR A 185 0.18 1.75 20.88
C THR A 185 0.60 1.03 22.17
N GLU A 186 1.07 1.79 23.16
CA GLU A 186 1.36 1.27 24.51
C GLU A 186 0.15 0.58 25.17
N THR A 187 -1.07 0.89 24.71
CA THR A 187 -2.31 0.25 25.18
C THR A 187 -2.65 -1.07 24.47
N GLY A 188 -1.80 -1.57 23.57
CA GLY A 188 -2.06 -2.79 22.79
C GLY A 188 -2.96 -2.60 21.57
N LYS A 189 -3.51 -1.39 21.37
CA LYS A 189 -4.35 -1.07 20.22
C LYS A 189 -3.52 -0.79 18.98
N LEU A 190 -3.91 -1.40 17.85
CA LEU A 190 -3.38 -1.07 16.53
C LEU A 190 -4.17 0.09 15.92
N LEU A 191 -3.54 1.25 15.78
CA LEU A 191 -4.15 2.45 15.20
C LEU A 191 -3.49 2.80 13.86
N PRO A 192 -4.24 3.35 12.89
CA PRO A 192 -3.62 3.90 11.70
C PRO A 192 -2.79 5.13 12.08
N MET A 193 -1.52 5.13 11.69
CA MET A 193 -0.62 6.24 11.98
C MET A 193 -1.19 7.54 11.40
N GLY A 194 -1.08 8.63 12.15
CA GLY A 194 -1.76 9.90 11.86
C GLY A 194 -3.01 10.13 12.71
N ALA A 195 -3.59 9.08 13.28
CA ALA A 195 -4.70 9.21 14.22
C ALA A 195 -4.24 9.82 15.55
N GLU A 196 -5.18 10.38 16.31
CA GLU A 196 -4.93 10.85 17.67
C GLU A 196 -4.35 9.72 18.54
N GLY A 197 -3.33 10.04 19.33
CA GLY A 197 -2.62 9.08 20.18
C GLY A 197 -1.52 8.27 19.47
N THR A 198 -1.33 8.43 18.16
CA THR A 198 -0.19 7.81 17.44
C THR A 198 1.06 8.68 17.45
N LYS A 199 2.24 8.06 17.33
CA LYS A 199 3.56 8.71 17.41
C LYS A 199 3.75 9.84 16.40
N PHE A 200 3.24 9.67 15.18
CA PHE A 200 3.42 10.60 14.07
C PHE A 200 2.09 11.22 13.59
N SER A 201 1.38 11.85 14.53
CA SER A 201 0.06 12.48 14.30
C SER A 201 0.10 13.93 13.78
N ASN A 202 1.28 14.56 13.72
CA ASN A 202 1.40 15.93 13.17
C ASN A 202 1.34 15.94 11.64
N ASP A 203 0.14 16.14 11.09
CA ASP A 203 -0.14 16.23 9.66
C ASP A 203 0.77 17.20 8.89
N ALA A 204 1.08 18.36 9.46
CA ALA A 204 1.88 19.39 8.79
C ALA A 204 3.29 18.89 8.44
N GLN A 205 3.77 17.88 9.16
CA GLN A 205 5.08 17.28 8.98
C GLN A 205 5.01 15.89 8.32
N TYR A 206 4.06 15.05 8.76
CA TYR A 206 4.01 13.61 8.48
C TYR A 206 2.94 13.18 7.49
N CYS A 207 2.03 14.07 7.08
CA CYS A 207 1.14 13.85 5.94
C CYS A 207 0.83 15.17 5.21
N SER A 208 1.88 15.83 4.72
CA SER A 208 1.80 17.16 4.13
C SER A 208 2.16 17.15 2.65
N ARG A 209 1.40 17.90 1.84
CA ARG A 209 1.64 18.02 0.38
C ARG A 209 2.84 18.91 0.02
N THR A 210 3.44 19.57 1.01
CA THR A 210 4.54 20.53 0.80
C THR A 210 5.81 20.18 1.57
N SER A 211 5.73 19.22 2.50
CA SER A 211 6.88 18.79 3.29
C SER A 211 7.82 17.89 2.47
N ASN A 212 9.12 18.18 2.54
CA ASN A 212 10.17 17.34 1.97
C ASN A 212 10.86 16.45 3.01
N ASN A 213 10.29 16.37 4.23
CA ASN A 213 10.83 15.54 5.30
C ASN A 213 10.89 14.05 4.85
N SER A 214 11.92 13.32 5.27
CA SER A 214 12.08 11.89 4.97
C SER A 214 11.04 11.02 5.65
N LEU A 215 10.40 11.52 6.71
CA LEU A 215 9.25 10.90 7.38
C LEU A 215 7.90 11.36 6.84
N ASN A 216 7.85 12.27 5.87
CA ASN A 216 6.58 12.69 5.30
C ASN A 216 5.90 11.51 4.59
N GLY A 217 4.68 11.18 5.01
CA GLY A 217 3.88 10.04 4.56
C GLY A 217 3.61 9.01 5.65
N ILE A 218 4.43 8.93 6.70
CA ILE A 218 4.24 7.97 7.80
C ILE A 218 2.89 8.13 8.49
N GLY A 219 2.42 9.38 8.64
CA GLY A 219 1.13 9.71 9.25
C GLY A 219 -0.06 9.69 8.29
N CYS A 220 0.12 9.30 7.03
CA CYS A 220 -0.96 9.40 6.04
C CYS A 220 -1.99 8.27 6.11
N THR A 221 -1.73 7.19 6.84
CA THR A 221 -2.62 6.03 6.92
C THR A 221 -4.00 6.39 7.44
N TYR A 222 -4.09 7.25 8.45
CA TYR A 222 -5.37 7.68 9.00
C TYR A 222 -6.23 8.39 7.95
N LYS A 223 -5.66 9.32 7.18
CA LYS A 223 -6.36 10.00 6.08
C LYS A 223 -6.72 9.05 4.95
N ALA A 224 -5.82 8.16 4.59
CA ALA A 224 -6.06 7.14 3.56
C ALA A 224 -7.24 6.22 3.87
N LEU A 225 -7.50 5.93 5.16
CA LEU A 225 -8.62 5.10 5.59
C LEU A 225 -9.92 5.89 5.83
N SER A 226 -9.83 7.17 6.18
CA SER A 226 -10.98 8.00 6.60
C SER A 226 -11.53 8.94 5.51
N GLU A 227 -10.68 9.42 4.59
CA GLU A 227 -11.08 10.35 3.54
C GLU A 227 -11.46 9.59 2.25
N HIS A 228 -12.70 9.76 1.80
CA HIS A 228 -13.24 9.05 0.63
C HIS A 228 -12.45 9.27 -0.67
N ASP A 229 -11.96 10.49 -0.90
CA ASP A 229 -11.25 10.86 -2.13
C ASP A 229 -9.73 10.99 -1.92
N TYR A 230 -9.18 10.40 -0.86
CA TYR A 230 -7.75 10.45 -0.56
C TYR A 230 -6.88 10.04 -1.76
N PHE A 231 -7.13 8.84 -2.29
CA PHE A 231 -6.35 8.25 -3.38
C PHE A 231 -6.50 9.00 -4.72
N LYS A 232 -7.53 9.83 -4.87
CA LYS A 232 -7.71 10.70 -6.04
C LYS A 232 -6.95 12.02 -5.92
N ASN A 233 -6.59 12.41 -4.70
CA ASN A 233 -5.98 13.70 -4.38
C ASN A 233 -4.50 13.62 -3.97
N LEU A 234 -3.85 12.47 -4.23
CA LEU A 234 -2.44 12.24 -3.96
C LEU A 234 -1.54 13.29 -4.64
N PRO A 235 -0.42 13.68 -4.00
CA PRO A 235 0.58 14.57 -4.61
C PRO A 235 1.20 13.91 -5.85
N LYS A 236 1.46 14.70 -6.88
CA LYS A 236 2.01 14.22 -8.16
C LYS A 236 3.51 14.04 -8.10
#